data_AF-B1LTZ7-F1
#
_entry.id   AF-B1LTZ7-F1
#
_cell.length_a   1.000
_cell.length_b   1.000
_cell.length_c   1.000
_cell.angle_alpha   90.00
_cell.angle_beta   90.00
_cell.angle_gamma   90.00
#
_symmetry.space_group_name_H-M   'P 1'
#
loop_
_entity.id
_entity.type
_entity.pdbx_description
1 polymer ?
#
loop_
_entity_poly.entity_id
_entity_poly.type
_entity_poly.pdbx_seq_one_letter_code
_entity_poly.pdbx_strand_id
1 'polypeptide(L)'
;MPPPVPAAQEPFAAACRRLGPRLMRDLGLSELQAAGLLGNLGRETGGFRHLQEVTPAVPGSRGGWGLAQWTGSRRVAMETWCRARGLDPADPEAGYGYLCAELRGPEAPALAALRATTTLASATAAVWRRYERPGVVAARDRLAWARRALAALRDAPAAPPPGSP
;
A
#
# COMPACT_ATOMS: atom_id res chain seq x y z
N MET A 1 16.93 26.35 -13.29
CA MET A 1 15.87 25.32 -13.43
C MET A 1 16.08 24.27 -12.36
N PRO A 2 15.04 23.85 -11.63
CA PRO A 2 15.14 22.61 -10.85
C PRO A 2 15.33 21.42 -11.81
N PRO A 3 16.06 20.38 -11.42
CA PRO A 3 16.31 19.22 -12.29
C PRO A 3 15.00 18.48 -12.61
N PRO A 4 14.90 17.83 -13.79
CA PRO A 4 13.73 17.07 -14.16
C PRO A 4 13.54 15.91 -13.18
N VAL A 5 12.36 15.87 -12.56
CA VAL A 5 11.96 14.77 -11.68
C VAL A 5 11.81 13.51 -12.54
N PRO A 6 12.52 12.40 -12.28
CA PRO A 6 12.43 11.23 -13.15
C PRO A 6 11.01 10.64 -13.16
N ALA A 7 10.51 10.34 -14.36
CA ALA A 7 9.15 9.89 -14.73
C ALA A 7 8.58 8.66 -13.99
N ALA A 8 9.34 8.10 -13.05
CA ALA A 8 8.92 7.05 -12.13
C ALA A 8 8.07 7.55 -10.94
N GLN A 9 8.00 8.87 -10.73
CA GLN A 9 7.44 9.47 -9.51
C GLN A 9 5.93 9.79 -9.61
N GLU A 10 5.40 9.98 -10.81
CA GLU A 10 3.99 10.33 -11.06
C GLU A 10 2.98 9.25 -10.64
N PRO A 11 3.14 7.94 -10.97
CA PRO A 11 2.16 6.93 -10.58
C PRO A 11 2.17 6.63 -9.08
N PHE A 12 3.34 6.65 -8.43
CA PHE A 12 3.46 6.34 -7.00
C PHE A 12 2.93 7.47 -6.12
N ALA A 13 3.32 8.73 -6.40
CA ALA A 13 2.86 9.86 -5.61
C ALA A 13 1.34 10.07 -5.74
N ALA A 14 0.79 9.92 -6.96
CA ALA A 14 -0.65 9.98 -7.18
C ALA A 14 -1.40 8.86 -6.44
N ALA A 15 -0.89 7.63 -6.45
CA ALA A 15 -1.45 6.53 -5.67
C ALA A 15 -1.39 6.80 -4.16
N CYS A 16 -0.29 7.36 -3.65
CA CYS A 16 -0.17 7.74 -2.24
C CYS A 16 -1.22 8.80 -1.86
N ARG A 17 -1.39 9.84 -2.68
CA ARG A 17 -2.41 10.87 -2.45
C ARG A 17 -3.84 10.30 -2.47
N ARG A 18 -4.11 9.32 -3.33
CA ARG A 18 -5.42 8.66 -3.40
C ARG A 18 -5.67 7.71 -2.23
N LEU A 19 -4.69 6.89 -1.86
CA LEU A 19 -4.86 5.79 -0.91
C LEU A 19 -4.58 6.20 0.53
N GLY A 20 -3.65 7.12 0.77
CA GLY A 20 -3.26 7.55 2.11
C GLY A 20 -4.41 8.04 2.97
N PRO A 21 -5.20 9.03 2.53
CA PRO A 21 -6.36 9.51 3.28
C PRO A 21 -7.39 8.41 3.57
N ARG A 22 -7.55 7.47 2.62
CA ARG A 22 -8.44 6.33 2.80
C ARG A 22 -7.90 5.37 3.87
N LEU A 23 -6.61 5.05 3.85
CA LEU A 23 -5.97 4.23 4.88
C LEU A 23 -6.04 4.88 6.27
N MET A 24 -5.85 6.20 6.36
CA MET A 24 -5.98 6.94 7.61
C MET A 24 -7.41 6.83 8.16
N ARG A 25 -8.42 7.05 7.32
CA ARG A 25 -9.84 6.94 7.70
C ARG A 25 -10.26 5.51 8.01
N ASP A 26 -9.98 4.58 7.11
CA ASP A 26 -10.52 3.23 7.15
C ASP A 26 -9.74 2.35 8.15
N LEU A 27 -8.43 2.57 8.30
CA LEU A 27 -7.58 1.81 9.21
C LEU A 27 -7.11 2.62 10.41
N GLY A 28 -7.63 3.83 10.66
CA GLY A 28 -7.28 4.63 11.82
C GLY A 28 -5.77 4.86 11.94
N LEU A 29 -5.10 5.09 10.82
CA LEU A 29 -3.66 5.28 10.75
C LEU A 29 -3.32 6.77 10.81
N SER A 30 -2.19 7.11 11.43
CA SER A 30 -1.58 8.43 11.24
C SER A 30 -0.92 8.53 9.87
N GLU A 31 -0.57 9.75 9.46
CA GLU A 31 0.13 10.00 8.19
C GLU A 31 1.46 9.23 8.10
N LEU A 32 2.24 9.18 9.19
CA LEU A 32 3.50 8.44 9.26
C LEU A 32 3.28 6.92 9.09
N GLN A 33 2.20 6.41 9.67
CA GLN A 33 1.84 4.99 9.60
C GLN A 33 1.34 4.60 8.20
N ALA A 34 0.47 5.43 7.61
CA ALA A 34 0.01 5.26 6.24
C ALA A 34 1.18 5.35 5.24
N ALA A 35 2.10 6.31 5.42
CA ALA A 35 3.32 6.40 4.62
C ALA A 35 4.24 5.19 4.78
N GLY A 36 4.38 4.65 5.99
CA GLY A 36 5.13 3.43 6.26
C GLY A 36 4.54 2.22 5.53
N LEU A 37 3.21 2.07 5.52
CA LEU A 37 2.52 1.01 4.78
C LEU A 37 2.68 1.19 3.27
N LEU A 38 2.32 2.36 2.73
CA LEU A 38 2.42 2.66 1.30
C LEU A 38 3.86 2.58 0.77
N GLY A 39 4.86 2.95 1.58
CA GLY A 39 6.27 2.81 1.22
C GLY A 39 6.70 1.36 1.03
N ASN A 40 6.21 0.46 1.88
CA ASN A 40 6.49 -0.97 1.74
C ASN A 40 5.79 -1.57 0.52
N LEU A 41 4.50 -1.28 0.35
CA LEU A 41 3.72 -1.72 -0.82
C LEU A 41 4.32 -1.19 -2.13
N GLY A 42 4.77 0.07 -2.12
CA GLY A 42 5.46 0.71 -3.24
C GLY A 42 6.78 0.02 -3.58
N ARG A 43 7.58 -0.36 -2.59
CA ARG A 43 8.83 -1.12 -2.83
C ARG A 43 8.55 -2.51 -3.42
N GLU A 44 7.50 -3.17 -2.95
CA GLU A 44 7.11 -4.51 -3.38
C GLU A 44 6.58 -4.51 -4.83
N THR A 45 5.91 -3.43 -5.23
CA THR A 45 5.25 -3.28 -6.55
C THR A 45 6.04 -2.45 -7.57
N GLY A 46 7.30 -2.10 -7.28
CA GLY A 46 8.12 -1.25 -8.19
C GLY A 46 7.59 0.19 -8.34
N GLY A 47 6.89 0.70 -7.32
CA GLY A 47 6.19 1.98 -7.33
C GLY A 47 4.79 1.89 -7.93
N PHE A 48 4.09 0.79 -7.65
CA PHE A 48 2.78 0.45 -8.21
C PHE A 48 2.75 0.20 -9.72
N ARG A 49 3.91 0.08 -10.37
CA ARG A 49 4.04 -0.24 -11.79
C ARG A 49 3.60 -1.67 -12.12
N HIS A 50 3.69 -2.58 -11.14
CA HIS A 50 3.25 -3.97 -11.26
C HIS A 50 1.84 -4.22 -10.66
N LEU A 51 1.06 -3.18 -10.35
CA LEU A 51 -0.34 -3.35 -9.91
C LEU A 51 -1.22 -4.05 -10.95
N GLN A 52 -0.80 -4.00 -12.21
CA GLN A 52 -1.52 -4.47 -13.38
C GLN A 52 -0.82 -5.64 -14.09
N GLU A 53 0.10 -6.37 -13.44
CA GLU A 53 0.66 -7.57 -14.08
C GLU A 53 -0.36 -8.71 -14.10
N VAL A 54 -1.23 -8.64 -15.12
CA VAL A 54 -2.12 -9.71 -15.59
C VAL A 54 -1.31 -10.89 -16.15
N THR A 55 -0.01 -10.73 -16.36
CA THR A 55 0.84 -11.74 -17.00
C THR A 55 1.83 -12.32 -16.00
N PRO A 56 1.66 -13.58 -15.55
CA PRO A 56 2.65 -14.22 -14.69
C PRO A 56 3.97 -14.39 -15.43
N ALA A 57 5.08 -14.00 -14.79
CA ALA A 57 6.43 -14.17 -15.36
C ALA A 57 6.85 -15.65 -15.52
N VAL A 58 6.14 -16.57 -14.87
CA VAL A 58 6.34 -18.03 -14.98
C VAL A 58 5.04 -18.66 -15.49
N PRO A 59 5.05 -19.37 -16.63
CA PRO A 59 3.90 -20.14 -17.09
C PRO A 59 3.43 -21.10 -15.99
N GLY A 60 2.19 -20.93 -15.52
CA GLY A 60 1.61 -21.73 -14.44
C GLY A 60 1.77 -21.17 -13.03
N SER A 61 2.51 -20.07 -12.82
CA SER A 61 2.49 -19.36 -11.54
C SER A 61 1.34 -18.35 -11.48
N ARG A 62 0.78 -18.17 -10.29
CA ARG A 62 -0.14 -17.08 -9.99
C ARG A 62 0.71 -15.93 -9.44
N GLY A 63 1.21 -15.05 -10.32
CA GLY A 63 2.02 -13.87 -9.97
C GLY A 63 1.38 -12.96 -8.90
N GLY A 64 2.15 -12.00 -8.38
CA GLY A 64 1.68 -11.08 -7.33
C GLY A 64 0.53 -10.21 -7.82
N TRP A 65 -0.56 -10.17 -7.06
CA TRP A 65 -1.78 -9.45 -7.43
C TRP A 65 -1.96 -8.18 -6.58
N GLY A 66 -2.29 -7.05 -7.22
CA GLY A 66 -2.74 -5.84 -6.55
C GLY A 66 -1.71 -5.18 -5.61
N LEU A 67 -2.22 -4.36 -4.67
CA LEU A 67 -1.44 -3.43 -3.83
C LEU A 67 -0.35 -4.09 -3.00
N ALA A 68 -0.57 -5.30 -2.50
CA ALA A 68 0.35 -6.00 -1.62
C ALA A 68 1.01 -7.24 -2.27
N GLN A 69 0.91 -7.36 -3.60
CA GLN A 69 1.47 -8.50 -4.35
C GLN A 69 1.08 -9.85 -3.71
N TRP A 70 -0.21 -10.05 -3.39
CA TRP A 70 -0.64 -11.28 -2.73
C TRP A 70 -0.28 -12.50 -3.59
N THR A 71 0.41 -13.47 -2.99
CA THR A 71 0.77 -14.76 -3.59
C THR A 71 0.28 -15.90 -2.72
N GLY A 72 0.30 -17.13 -3.25
CA GLY A 72 -0.04 -18.34 -2.50
C GLY A 72 -1.40 -18.29 -1.80
N SER A 73 -1.44 -18.67 -0.52
CA SER A 73 -2.68 -18.71 0.27
C SER A 73 -3.34 -17.34 0.44
N ARG A 74 -2.57 -16.25 0.53
CA ARG A 74 -3.12 -14.88 0.64
C ARG A 74 -3.84 -14.46 -0.64
N ARG A 75 -3.37 -14.89 -1.82
CA ARG A 75 -4.07 -14.67 -3.08
C ARG A 75 -5.39 -15.42 -3.14
N VAL A 76 -5.41 -16.69 -2.70
CA VAL A 76 -6.65 -17.48 -2.64
C VAL A 76 -7.67 -16.85 -1.70
N ALA A 77 -7.22 -16.35 -0.54
CA ALA A 77 -8.07 -15.64 0.40
C ALA A 77 -8.66 -14.35 -0.19
N MET A 78 -7.86 -13.57 -0.93
CA MET A 78 -8.32 -12.38 -1.66
C MET A 78 -9.39 -12.73 -2.71
N GLU A 79 -9.11 -13.71 -3.58
CA GLU A 79 -10.05 -14.15 -4.62
C GLU A 79 -11.37 -14.66 -4.01
N THR A 80 -11.28 -15.40 -2.89
CA THR A 80 -12.45 -15.91 -2.16
C THR A 80 -13.26 -14.76 -1.54
N TRP A 81 -12.59 -13.79 -0.92
CA TRP A 81 -13.23 -12.63 -0.32
C TRP A 81 -13.97 -11.78 -1.36
N CYS A 82 -13.39 -11.62 -2.55
CA CYS A 82 -13.99 -10.92 -3.69
C CYS A 82 -15.23 -11.68 -4.21
N ARG A 83 -15.11 -12.99 -4.47
CA ARG A 83 -16.22 -13.84 -4.94
C ARG A 83 -17.42 -13.79 -4.00
N ALA A 84 -17.18 -13.89 -2.69
CA ALA A 84 -18.23 -13.82 -1.68
C ALA A 84 -19.00 -12.49 -1.65
N ARG A 85 -18.47 -11.44 -2.30
CA ARG A 85 -19.05 -10.09 -2.36
C ARG A 85 -19.47 -9.67 -3.76
N GLY A 86 -19.38 -10.58 -4.74
CA GLY A 86 -19.65 -10.25 -6.15
C GLY A 86 -18.69 -9.21 -6.72
N LEU A 87 -17.47 -9.10 -6.17
CA LEU A 87 -16.45 -8.17 -6.64
C LEU A 87 -15.52 -8.88 -7.63
N ASP A 88 -15.10 -8.15 -8.68
CA ASP A 88 -14.04 -8.61 -9.56
C ASP A 88 -12.69 -8.50 -8.83
N PRO A 89 -11.95 -9.60 -8.61
CA PRO A 89 -10.61 -9.51 -8.03
C PRO A 89 -9.66 -8.63 -8.84
N ALA A 90 -9.89 -8.40 -10.14
CA ALA A 90 -9.08 -7.51 -10.98
C ALA A 90 -9.36 -6.01 -10.75
N ASP A 91 -10.44 -5.67 -10.06
CA ASP A 91 -10.76 -4.29 -9.72
C ASP A 91 -9.78 -3.76 -8.64
N PRO A 92 -9.07 -2.64 -8.88
CA PRO A 92 -8.23 -1.99 -7.88
C PRO A 92 -8.95 -1.66 -6.56
N GLU A 93 -10.26 -1.37 -6.62
CA GLU A 93 -11.07 -1.09 -5.44
C GLU A 93 -11.35 -2.35 -4.62
N ALA A 94 -11.54 -3.50 -5.28
CA ALA A 94 -11.64 -4.79 -4.60
C ALA A 94 -10.32 -5.14 -3.90
N GLY A 95 -9.18 -4.86 -4.54
CA GLY A 95 -7.85 -5.00 -3.93
C GLY A 95 -7.69 -4.11 -2.68
N TYR A 96 -8.06 -2.84 -2.76
CA TYR A 96 -8.04 -1.96 -1.59
C TYR A 96 -8.97 -2.45 -0.46
N GLY A 97 -10.18 -2.89 -0.81
CA GLY A 97 -11.14 -3.45 0.13
C GLY A 97 -10.59 -4.68 0.85
N TYR A 98 -9.98 -5.60 0.11
CA TYR A 98 -9.35 -6.78 0.70
C TYR A 98 -8.15 -6.44 1.58
N LEU A 99 -7.28 -5.49 1.18
CA LEU A 99 -6.19 -5.01 2.04
C LEU A 99 -6.70 -4.55 3.40
N CYS A 100 -7.80 -3.79 3.42
CA CYS A 100 -8.42 -3.35 4.66
C CYS A 100 -9.04 -4.51 5.46
N ALA A 101 -9.70 -5.45 4.78
CA ALA A 101 -10.30 -6.62 5.42
C ALA A 101 -9.24 -7.53 6.06
N GLU A 102 -8.13 -7.77 5.35
CA GLU A 102 -7.00 -8.57 5.83
C GLU A 102 -6.35 -7.92 7.05
N LEU A 103 -6.04 -6.61 6.98
CA LEU A 103 -5.43 -5.86 8.08
C LEU A 103 -6.34 -5.71 9.31
N ARG A 104 -7.67 -5.76 9.15
CA ARG A 104 -8.61 -5.77 10.29
C ARG A 104 -8.89 -7.17 10.85
N GLY A 105 -8.62 -8.22 10.06
CA GLY A 105 -8.90 -9.60 10.43
C GLY A 105 -7.61 -10.39 10.65
N PRO A 106 -7.21 -11.30 9.73
CA PRO A 106 -6.05 -12.16 9.91
C PRO A 106 -4.73 -11.44 10.22
N GLU A 107 -4.53 -10.23 9.68
CA GLU A 107 -3.33 -9.42 9.89
C GLU A 107 -3.55 -8.29 10.93
N ALA A 108 -4.59 -8.40 11.78
CA ALA A 108 -4.85 -7.46 12.88
C ALA A 108 -3.63 -7.25 13.82
N PRO A 109 -2.81 -8.27 14.16
CA PRO A 109 -1.59 -8.04 14.93
C PRO A 109 -0.59 -7.13 14.22
N ALA A 110 -0.49 -7.19 12.89
CA ALA A 110 0.37 -6.30 12.11
C ALA A 110 -0.17 -4.87 12.11
N LEU A 111 -1.48 -4.71 11.97
CA LEU A 111 -2.14 -3.40 12.07
C LEU A 111 -1.96 -2.78 13.47
N ALA A 112 -2.12 -3.56 14.53
CA ALA A 112 -1.90 -3.11 15.91
C ALA A 112 -0.44 -2.68 16.12
N ALA A 113 0.52 -3.47 15.64
CA ALA A 113 1.94 -3.13 15.71
C ALA A 113 2.26 -1.85 14.94
N LEU A 114 1.67 -1.64 13.76
CA LEU A 114 1.81 -0.42 12.98
C LEU A 114 1.22 0.79 13.73
N ARG A 115 0.02 0.67 14.30
CA ARG A 115 -0.65 1.75 15.04
C ARG A 115 0.12 2.18 16.31
N ALA A 116 0.91 1.28 16.90
CA ALA A 116 1.75 1.59 18.06
C ALA A 116 3.01 2.40 17.71
N THR A 117 3.30 2.64 16.43
CA THR A 117 4.50 3.35 15.98
C THR A 117 4.31 4.87 15.94
N THR A 118 5.36 5.60 16.29
CA THR A 118 5.36 7.07 16.34
C THR A 118 6.34 7.73 15.37
N THR A 119 7.15 6.95 14.65
CA THR A 119 8.11 7.48 13.67
C THR A 119 7.95 6.78 12.33
N LEU A 120 8.30 7.45 11.23
CA LEU A 120 8.26 6.85 9.90
C LEU A 120 9.11 5.57 9.82
N ALA A 121 10.28 5.58 10.48
CA ALA A 121 11.19 4.43 10.50
C ALA A 121 10.58 3.24 11.24
N SER A 122 9.97 3.45 12.42
CA SER A 122 9.32 2.37 13.15
C SER A 122 8.06 1.88 12.46
N ALA A 123 7.26 2.76 11.85
CA ALA A 123 6.12 2.39 11.01
C ALA A 123 6.53 1.51 9.82
N THR A 124 7.55 1.94 9.08
CA THR A 124 8.12 1.19 7.96
C THR A 124 8.59 -0.19 8.42
N ALA A 125 9.27 -0.25 9.58
CA ALA A 125 9.76 -1.48 10.17
C ALA A 125 8.65 -2.43 10.62
N ALA A 126 7.60 -1.91 11.25
CA ALA A 126 6.44 -2.69 11.67
C ALA A 126 5.81 -3.40 10.47
N VAL A 127 5.65 -2.71 9.34
CA VAL A 127 5.04 -3.29 8.14
C VAL A 127 5.88 -4.44 7.55
N TRP A 128 7.18 -4.26 7.28
CA TRP A 128 7.94 -5.37 6.70
C TRP A 128 8.19 -6.52 7.70
N ARG A 129 8.25 -6.24 9.00
CA ARG A 129 8.41 -7.28 10.02
C ARG A 129 7.15 -8.09 10.24
N ARG A 130 5.99 -7.45 10.22
CA ARG A 130 4.74 -8.04 10.70
C ARG A 130 3.73 -8.31 9.60
N TYR A 131 3.77 -7.60 8.48
CA TYR A 131 2.82 -7.76 7.38
C TYR A 131 3.49 -8.41 6.14
N GLU A 132 4.51 -7.77 5.55
CA GLU A 132 5.13 -8.29 4.30
C GLU A 132 5.96 -9.55 4.53
N ARG A 133 6.74 -9.60 5.62
CA ARG A 133 7.63 -10.71 5.98
C ARG A 133 8.49 -11.19 4.79
N PRO A 134 9.24 -10.29 4.12
CA PRO A 134 9.98 -10.63 2.90
C PRO A 134 11.18 -11.52 3.21
N GLY A 135 11.54 -12.42 2.28
CA GLY A 135 12.75 -13.24 2.41
C GLY A 135 14.06 -12.43 2.41
N VAL A 136 14.08 -11.27 1.74
CA VAL A 136 15.21 -10.33 1.76
C VAL A 136 14.76 -8.98 2.32
N VAL A 137 15.38 -8.57 3.43
CA VAL A 137 15.03 -7.33 4.12
C VAL A 137 15.79 -6.14 3.52
N ALA A 138 15.15 -5.43 2.58
CA ALA A 138 15.66 -4.17 2.02
C ALA A 138 15.27 -2.94 2.88
N ALA A 139 15.68 -2.90 4.14
CA ALA A 139 15.20 -1.90 5.12
C ALA A 139 15.47 -0.44 4.70
N ARG A 140 16.66 -0.15 4.16
CA ARG A 140 17.03 1.20 3.69
C ARG A 140 16.15 1.66 2.53
N ASP A 141 15.90 0.78 1.57
CA ASP A 141 15.06 1.07 0.41
C ASP A 141 13.61 1.28 0.83
N ARG A 142 13.07 0.39 1.67
CA ARG A 142 11.70 0.50 2.21
C ARG A 142 11.49 1.84 2.92
N LEU A 143 12.48 2.30 3.69
CA LEU A 143 12.43 3.62 4.32
C LEU A 143 12.53 4.77 3.31
N ALA A 144 13.32 4.64 2.24
CA ALA A 144 13.37 5.63 1.18
C ALA A 144 12.01 5.77 0.45
N TRP A 145 11.32 4.65 0.19
CA TRP A 145 9.97 4.65 -0.36
C TRP A 145 8.95 5.25 0.61
N ALA A 146 9.04 4.94 1.91
CA ALA A 146 8.18 5.54 2.92
C ALA A 146 8.35 7.06 3.00
N ARG A 147 9.57 7.59 2.84
CA ARG A 147 9.81 9.05 2.76
C ARG A 147 9.15 9.68 1.54
N ARG A 148 9.19 9.01 0.38
CA ARG A 148 8.49 9.46 -0.83
C ARG A 148 6.98 9.47 -0.64
N ALA A 149 6.43 8.42 -0.02
CA ALA A 149 5.01 8.34 0.32
C ALA A 149 4.63 9.51 1.23
N LEU A 150 5.40 9.74 2.31
CA LEU A 150 5.16 10.83 3.24
C LEU A 150 5.17 12.20 2.55
N ALA A 151 6.17 12.45 1.69
CA ALA A 151 6.23 13.69 0.90
C ALA A 151 4.97 13.86 0.03
N ALA A 152 4.53 12.81 -0.66
CA ALA A 152 3.35 12.85 -1.50
C ALA A 152 2.05 13.11 -0.70
N LEU A 153 1.94 12.61 0.53
CA LEU A 153 0.78 12.85 1.40
C LEU A 153 0.70 14.31 1.87
N ARG A 154 1.85 14.94 2.12
CA ARG A 154 1.94 16.34 2.56
C ARG A 154 1.77 17.35 1.44
N ASP A 155 2.08 16.94 0.22
CA ASP A 155 2.00 17.75 -0.99
C ASP A 155 0.60 17.71 -1.64
N ALA A 156 -0.37 16.99 -1.04
CA ALA A 156 -1.74 17.02 -1.51
C ALA A 156 -2.36 18.40 -1.24
N PRO A 157 -3.03 19.04 -2.22
CA PRO A 157 -3.72 20.29 -1.98
C PRO A 157 -4.77 20.07 -0.88
N ALA A 158 -4.82 21.01 0.08
CA ALA A 158 -5.90 21.03 1.06
C ALA A 158 -7.24 21.00 0.33
N ALA A 159 -8.19 20.19 0.80
CA ALA A 159 -9.55 20.20 0.27
C ALA A 159 -10.05 21.66 0.25
N PRO A 160 -10.75 22.11 -0.81
CA PRO A 160 -11.33 23.45 -0.80
C PRO A 160 -12.22 23.57 0.44
N PRO A 161 -12.20 24.72 1.15
CA PRO A 161 -13.05 24.92 2.31
C PRO A 161 -14.51 24.64 1.91
N PRO A 162 -15.34 24.05 2.80
CA PRO A 162 -16.76 23.88 2.51
C PRO A 162 -17.32 25.25 2.14
N GLY A 163 -17.90 25.34 0.94
CA GLY A 163 -18.49 26.58 0.44
C GLY A 163 -19.47 27.12 1.47
N SER A 164 -19.16 28.29 2.01
CA SER A 164 -20.11 29.09 2.79
C SER A 164 -21.32 29.43 1.90
N PRO A 165 -22.53 29.54 2.50
CA PRO A 165 -23.82 29.43 1.82
C PRO A 165 -24.08 30.47 0.73
#